data_AF-A0A972ZQ66-F1
#
_entry.id   AF-A0A972ZQ66-F1
#
_cell.length_a   1.000
_cell.length_b   1.000
_cell.length_c   1.000
_cell.angle_alpha   90.00
_cell.angle_beta   90.00
_cell.angle_gamma   90.00
#
_symmetry.space_group_name_H-M   'P 1'
#
loop_
_entity.id
_entity.type
_entity.pdbx_description
1 polymer ?
#
loop_
_entity_poly.entity_id
_entity_poly.type
_entity_poly.pdbx_seq_one_letter_code
_entity_poly.pdbx_strand_id
1 'polypeptide(L)'
;MLTDELKDKIKETLAICTIHHQRMMFAYNSIIKYFPLTESNFVQLSDIELALFDLLIYRFSKLQNSMGSRMFKQLLDALEEDISGLPFIDILYKMEKLNLITSAKRDCRVRNMV
;
A
#
# COMPACT_ATOMS: atom_id res chain seq x y z
N MET A 1 11.36 23.02 -8.83
CA MET A 1 10.49 22.78 -10.02
C MET A 1 10.54 21.30 -10.37
N LEU A 2 9.39 20.62 -10.46
CA LEU A 2 9.33 19.17 -10.71
C LEU A 2 10.01 18.83 -12.04
N THR A 3 11.05 17.98 -12.03
CA THR A 3 11.72 17.55 -13.25
C THR A 3 10.82 16.58 -14.03
N ASP A 4 10.96 16.55 -15.37
CA ASP A 4 10.23 15.59 -16.19
C ASP A 4 10.57 14.13 -15.82
N GLU A 5 11.83 13.89 -15.43
CA GLU A 5 12.26 12.57 -14.95
C GLU A 5 11.52 12.14 -13.67
N LEU A 6 11.40 13.05 -12.68
CA LEU A 6 10.67 12.75 -11.44
C LEU A 6 9.18 12.53 -11.72
N LYS A 7 8.61 13.33 -12.62
CA LYS A 7 7.22 13.19 -13.06
C LYS A 7 6.95 11.80 -13.66
N ASP A 8 7.85 11.30 -14.50
CA ASP A 8 7.69 9.99 -15.12
C ASP A 8 7.90 8.84 -14.12
N LYS A 9 8.86 8.97 -13.19
CA LYS A 9 9.03 8.02 -12.07
C LYS A 9 7.77 7.92 -11.19
N ILE A 10 7.13 9.06 -10.90
CA ILE A 10 5.88 9.12 -10.14
C ILE A 10 4.76 8.42 -10.91
N LYS A 11 4.59 8.72 -12.21
CA LYS A 11 3.57 8.08 -13.05
C LYS A 11 3.73 6.56 -13.10
N GLU A 12 4.95 6.07 -13.29
CA GLU A 12 5.25 4.63 -13.30
C GLU A 12 4.87 3.98 -11.97
N THR A 13 5.30 4.59 -10.87
CA THR A 13 5.02 4.08 -9.51
C THR A 13 3.52 4.09 -9.22
N LEU A 14 2.80 5.13 -9.62
CA LEU A 14 1.34 5.21 -9.50
C LEU A 14 0.63 4.16 -10.35
N ALA A 15 1.09 3.90 -11.58
CA ALA A 15 0.53 2.84 -12.41
C ALA A 15 0.67 1.46 -11.74
N ILE A 16 1.85 1.17 -11.17
CA ILE A 16 2.10 -0.06 -10.40
C ILE A 16 1.16 -0.16 -9.19
N CYS A 17 1.11 0.88 -8.36
CA CYS A 17 0.22 0.94 -7.20
C CYS A 17 -1.26 0.74 -7.61
N THR A 18 -1.67 1.35 -8.72
CA THR A 18 -3.04 1.26 -9.24
C THR A 18 -3.39 -0.18 -9.62
N ILE A 19 -2.49 -0.90 -10.30
CA ILE A 19 -2.70 -2.32 -10.66
C ILE A 19 -2.84 -3.19 -9.40
N HIS A 20 -1.98 -2.98 -8.40
CA HIS A 20 -2.08 -3.72 -7.14
C HIS A 20 -3.38 -3.42 -6.41
N HIS A 21 -3.77 -2.15 -6.33
CA HIS A 21 -5.03 -1.72 -5.72
C HIS A 21 -6.25 -2.33 -6.43
N GLN A 22 -6.31 -2.26 -7.76
CA GLN A 22 -7.42 -2.83 -8.54
C GLN A 22 -7.56 -4.34 -8.29
N ARG A 23 -6.46 -5.09 -8.32
CA ARG A 23 -6.47 -6.54 -8.07
C ARG A 23 -6.79 -6.89 -6.62
N MET A 24 -6.34 -6.07 -5.68
CA MET A 24 -6.68 -6.18 -4.26
C MET A 24 -8.18 -5.98 -4.04
N MET A 25 -8.76 -4.93 -4.63
CA MET A 25 -10.18 -4.63 -4.52
C MET A 25 -11.04 -5.69 -5.21
N PHE A 26 -10.60 -6.23 -6.34
CA PHE A 26 -11.23 -7.38 -6.97
C PHE A 26 -11.32 -8.56 -5.99
N ALA A 27 -10.18 -8.99 -5.43
CA ALA A 27 -10.13 -10.10 -4.50
C ALA A 27 -11.01 -9.84 -3.26
N TYR A 28 -10.88 -8.66 -2.67
CA TYR A 28 -11.67 -8.24 -1.51
C TYR A 28 -13.18 -8.30 -1.79
N ASN A 29 -13.64 -7.70 -2.89
CA ASN A 29 -15.06 -7.67 -3.24
C ASN A 29 -15.62 -9.07 -3.52
N SER A 30 -14.80 -10.01 -4.01
CA SER A 30 -15.20 -11.39 -4.25
C SER A 30 -15.39 -12.20 -2.96
N ILE A 31 -14.67 -11.85 -1.89
CA ILE A 31 -14.68 -12.61 -0.62
C ILE A 31 -15.23 -11.80 0.58
N ILE A 32 -15.70 -10.57 0.37
CA ILE A 32 -16.19 -9.67 1.44
C ILE A 32 -17.33 -10.31 2.26
N LYS A 33 -18.14 -11.16 1.63
CA LYS A 33 -19.22 -11.93 2.29
C LYS A 33 -18.73 -12.84 3.42
N TYR A 34 -17.45 -13.20 3.43
CA TYR A 34 -16.83 -14.04 4.47
C TYR A 34 -16.25 -13.23 5.62
N PHE A 35 -16.33 -11.90 5.60
CA PHE A 35 -15.86 -11.06 6.71
C PHE A 35 -17.00 -10.71 7.68
N PRO A 36 -16.79 -10.84 9.00
CA PRO A 36 -15.60 -11.41 9.64
C PRO A 36 -15.48 -12.93 9.40
N LEU A 37 -14.25 -13.42 9.23
CA LEU A 37 -14.01 -14.85 9.15
C LEU A 37 -14.35 -15.49 10.50
N THR A 38 -15.17 -16.53 10.45
CA THR A 38 -15.57 -17.35 11.60
C THR A 38 -15.23 -18.81 11.30
N GLU A 39 -15.14 -19.65 12.33
CA GLU A 39 -14.94 -21.09 12.13
C GLU A 39 -16.00 -21.68 11.17
N SER A 40 -17.25 -21.23 11.30
CA SER A 40 -18.38 -21.72 10.51
C SER A 40 -18.31 -21.35 9.02
N ASN A 41 -17.79 -20.17 8.66
CA ASN A 41 -17.69 -19.75 7.26
C ASN A 41 -16.34 -20.13 6.64
N PHE A 42 -15.30 -20.30 7.45
CA PHE A 42 -13.97 -20.71 6.99
C PHE A 42 -13.98 -22.11 6.38
N VAL A 43 -14.69 -23.06 7.01
CA VAL A 43 -14.83 -24.43 6.49
C VAL A 43 -15.66 -24.52 5.20
N GLN A 44 -16.35 -23.44 4.82
CA GLN A 44 -17.18 -23.36 3.62
C GLN A 44 -16.42 -22.75 2.42
N LEU A 45 -15.19 -22.27 2.64
CA LEU A 45 -14.38 -21.66 1.58
C LEU A 45 -13.99 -22.72 0.55
N SER A 46 -14.33 -22.45 -0.71
CA SER A 46 -13.81 -23.19 -1.85
C SER A 46 -12.33 -22.87 -2.09
N ASP A 47 -11.65 -23.72 -2.87
CA ASP A 47 -10.26 -23.47 -3.29
C ASP A 47 -10.09 -22.11 -4.01
N ILE A 48 -11.13 -21.68 -4.75
CA ILE A 48 -11.13 -20.38 -5.42
C ILE A 48 -11.14 -19.25 -4.38
N GLU A 49 -11.96 -19.37 -3.33
CA GLU A 49 -12.06 -18.34 -2.30
C GLU A 49 -10.80 -18.28 -1.44
N LEU A 50 -10.19 -19.42 -1.12
CA LEU A 50 -8.88 -19.48 -0.49
C LEU A 50 -7.81 -18.78 -1.34
N ALA A 51 -7.76 -19.06 -2.65
CA ALA A 51 -6.85 -18.38 -3.56
C ALA A 51 -7.11 -16.86 -3.66
N LEU A 52 -8.36 -16.42 -3.49
CA LEU A 52 -8.70 -14.99 -3.44
C LEU A 52 -8.24 -14.33 -2.13
N PHE A 53 -8.28 -15.04 -0.99
CA PHE A 53 -7.65 -14.56 0.25
C PHE A 53 -6.14 -14.38 0.08
N ASP A 54 -5.46 -15.35 -0.53
CA ASP A 54 -4.02 -15.25 -0.84
C ASP A 54 -3.74 -14.07 -1.77
N LEU A 55 -4.58 -13.89 -2.80
CA LEU A 55 -4.47 -12.77 -3.73
C LEU A 55 -4.65 -11.43 -3.00
N LEU A 56 -5.61 -11.33 -2.09
CA LEU A 56 -5.84 -10.13 -1.28
C LEU A 56 -4.59 -9.78 -0.46
N ILE A 57 -4.06 -10.74 0.31
CA ILE A 57 -2.87 -10.55 1.16
C ILE A 57 -1.65 -10.18 0.31
N TYR A 58 -1.43 -10.90 -0.79
CA TYR A 58 -0.31 -10.65 -1.68
C TYR A 58 -0.36 -9.26 -2.31
N ARG A 59 -1.54 -8.85 -2.83
CA ARG A 59 -1.69 -7.55 -3.49
C ARG A 59 -1.58 -6.40 -2.50
N PHE A 60 -2.11 -6.56 -1.29
CA PHE A 60 -1.93 -5.59 -0.21
C PHE A 60 -0.45 -5.39 0.12
N SER A 61 0.29 -6.50 0.33
CA SER A 61 1.73 -6.46 0.60
C SER A 61 2.52 -5.77 -0.50
N LYS A 62 2.20 -6.04 -1.78
CA LYS A 62 2.87 -5.39 -2.91
C LYS A 62 2.51 -3.92 -3.04
N LEU A 63 1.26 -3.53 -2.78
CA LEU A 63 0.84 -2.14 -2.77
C LEU A 63 1.63 -1.35 -1.72
N GLN A 64 1.65 -1.83 -0.47
CA GLN A 64 2.41 -1.21 0.63
C GLN A 64 3.89 -1.08 0.31
N ASN A 65 4.51 -2.12 -0.25
CA ASN A 65 5.92 -2.10 -0.63
C ASN A 65 6.21 -1.03 -1.70
N SER A 66 5.40 -0.95 -2.75
CA SER A 66 5.57 0.07 -3.81
C SER A 66 5.37 1.49 -3.25
N MET A 67 4.38 1.67 -2.39
CA MET A 67 4.13 2.95 -1.72
C MET A 67 5.32 3.36 -0.83
N GLY A 68 5.72 2.48 0.09
CA GLY A 68 6.73 2.77 1.11
C GLY A 68 8.17 2.85 0.60
N SER A 69 8.51 2.10 -0.45
CA SER A 69 9.88 2.10 -1.00
C SER A 69 10.12 3.18 -2.04
N ARG A 70 9.08 3.60 -2.78
CA ARG A 70 9.20 4.52 -3.92
C ARG A 70 8.27 5.72 -3.79
N MET A 71 6.95 5.49 -3.77
CA MET A 71 5.96 6.57 -3.92
C MET A 71 6.12 7.66 -2.87
N PHE A 72 6.29 7.28 -1.60
CA PHE A 72 6.44 8.23 -0.50
C PHE A 72 7.69 9.11 -0.66
N LYS A 73 8.81 8.51 -1.07
CA LYS A 73 10.06 9.24 -1.32
C LYS A 73 9.92 10.21 -2.48
N GLN A 74 9.31 9.76 -3.58
CA GLN A 74 9.09 10.58 -4.77
C GLN A 74 8.14 11.76 -4.50
N LEU A 75 7.11 11.56 -3.68
CA LEU A 75 6.20 12.63 -3.27
C LEU A 75 6.92 13.68 -2.42
N LEU A 76 7.76 13.26 -1.49
CA LEU A 76 8.55 14.18 -0.66
C LEU A 76 9.61 14.91 -1.50
N ASP A 77 10.28 14.23 -2.43
CA ASP A 77 11.21 14.84 -3.40
C ASP A 77 10.49 15.88 -4.28
N ALA A 78 9.27 15.59 -4.72
CA ALA A 78 8.43 16.52 -5.47
C ALA A 78 8.01 17.76 -4.67
N LEU A 79 7.96 17.65 -3.33
CA LEU A 79 7.70 18.74 -2.41
C LEU A 79 8.99 19.43 -1.93
N GLU A 80 10.14 19.08 -2.51
CA GLU A 80 11.46 19.61 -2.18
C GLU A 80 11.86 19.36 -0.71
N GLU A 81 11.36 18.27 -0.11
CA GLU A 81 11.71 17.82 1.23
C GLU A 81 13.01 17.01 1.23
N ASP A 82 13.96 17.36 2.10
CA ASP A 82 15.14 16.53 2.32
C ASP A 82 14.77 15.25 3.08
N ILE A 83 15.01 14.11 2.42
CA ILE A 83 14.75 12.77 2.93
C ILE A 83 15.98 11.86 2.87
N SER A 84 17.15 12.42 2.58
CA SER A 84 18.39 11.66 2.42
C SER A 84 18.77 10.98 3.74
N GLY A 85 19.03 9.66 3.69
CA GLY A 85 19.43 8.88 4.86
C GLY A 85 18.36 8.70 5.94
N LEU A 86 17.13 9.20 5.73
CA LEU A 86 16.08 9.05 6.73
C LEU A 86 15.60 7.59 6.85
N PRO A 87 15.42 7.08 8.08
CA PRO A 87 14.77 5.81 8.28
C PRO A 87 13.28 5.91 7.89
N PHE A 88 12.67 4.76 7.60
CA PHE A 88 11.30 4.72 7.08
C PHE A 88 10.27 5.40 8.00
N ILE A 89 10.41 5.28 9.31
CA ILE A 89 9.47 5.91 10.26
C ILE A 89 9.54 7.44 10.19
N ASP A 90 10.71 8.02 9.93
CA ASP A 90 10.87 9.47 9.81
C ASP A 90 10.32 10.00 8.49
N ILE A 91 10.38 9.20 7.43
CA ILE A 91 9.66 9.46 6.17
C ILE A 91 8.15 9.55 6.46
N LEU A 92 7.59 8.63 7.25
CA LEU A 92 6.18 8.66 7.60
C LEU A 92 5.83 9.87 8.47
N TYR A 93 6.66 10.24 9.44
CA TYR A 93 6.41 11.45 10.25
C TYR A 93 6.44 12.73 9.41
N LYS A 94 7.32 12.82 8.41
CA LYS A 94 7.28 13.92 7.44
C LYS A 94 5.98 13.94 6.65
N MET A 95 5.53 12.79 6.16
CA MET A 95 4.26 12.69 5.45
C MET A 95 3.06 13.09 6.32
N GLU A 96 3.05 12.69 7.59
CA GLU A 96 2.00 13.05 8.55
C GLU A 96 2.00 14.55 8.82
N LYS A 97 3.18 15.16 9.02
CA LYS A 97 3.33 16.62 9.20
C LYS A 97 2.81 17.41 7.99
N LEU A 98 2.95 16.86 6.79
CA LEU A 98 2.45 17.44 5.54
C LEU A 98 0.98 17.09 5.25
N ASN A 99 0.30 16.39 6.16
CA ASN A 99 -1.08 15.91 6.01
C ASN A 99 -1.30 14.97 4.81
N LEU A 100 -0.24 14.28 4.35
CA LEU A 100 -0.31 13.29 3.27
C LEU A 100 -0.79 11.92 3.78
N ILE A 101 -0.59 11.64 5.07
CA ILE A 101 -1.12 10.47 5.76
C ILE A 101 -1.72 10.90 7.11
N THR A 102 -2.62 10.09 7.65
CA THR A 102 -3.30 10.40 8.91
C THR A 102 -2.47 10.07 10.14
N SER A 103 -1.63 9.02 10.09
CA SER A 103 -0.80 8.61 11.23
C SER A 103 0.38 7.75 10.80
N ALA A 104 1.60 8.22 11.07
CA ALA A 104 2.82 7.47 10.81
C ALA A 104 2.86 6.15 11.58
N LYS A 105 2.41 6.16 12.84
CA LYS A 105 2.37 4.95 13.68
C LYS A 105 1.41 3.91 13.12
N ARG A 106 0.22 4.33 12.64
CA ARG A 106 -0.74 3.42 12.01
C ARG A 106 -0.15 2.78 10.76
N ASP A 107 0.44 3.57 9.87
CA ASP A 107 0.96 3.07 8.60
C ASP A 107 2.20 2.19 8.81
N CYS A 108 3.04 2.51 9.80
CA CYS A 108 4.14 1.64 10.22
C CYS A 108 3.63 0.30 10.76
N ARG A 109 2.60 0.32 11.62
CA ARG A 109 1.98 -0.92 12.13
C ARG A 109 1.41 -1.75 10.98
N VAL A 110 0.67 -1.12 10.08
CA VAL A 110 0.02 -1.77 8.93
C VAL A 110 1.04 -2.39 7.98
N ARG A 111 2.20 -1.76 7.80
CA ARG A 111 3.33 -2.35 7.04
C ARG A 111 3.90 -3.60 7.70
N ASN A 112 3.91 -3.68 9.03
CA ASN A 112 4.45 -4.82 9.77
C ASN A 112 3.45 -5.97 9.94
N MET A 113 2.24 -5.88 9.38
CA MET A 113 1.22 -6.93 9.47
C MET A 113 1.36 -8.03 8.41
N VAL A 114 2.16 -7.79 7.37
CA VAL A 114 2.33 -8.69 6.21
C VAL A 114 3.79 -8.87 5.83
#